data_AF-A0A424HLS7-F1
#
_entry.id   AF-A0A424HLS7-F1
#
_cell.length_a   1.000
_cell.length_b   1.000
_cell.length_c   1.000
_cell.angle_alpha   90.00
_cell.angle_beta   90.00
_cell.angle_gamma   90.00
#
_symmetry.space_group_name_H-M   'P 1'
#
loop_
_entity.id
_entity.type
_entity.pdbx_description
1 polymer ?
#
loop_
_entity_poly.entity_id
_entity_poly.type
_entity_poly.pdbx_seq_one_letter_code
_entity_poly.pdbx_strand_id
1 'polypeptide(L)'
;MPEEPCQCPDCQRFYREHDRLIREFPTLRQQQELNWAALQSFRTLSGRVLEDLQKQQGARQQSEVTSGQQPAGSGAGAGAAEESSDALQQAMADLENINAHLFSIEALMERVFDVRVPEEIEQKFRELAGELAPDPLNVDRLRLNRLLHQTPDLPDRS
;
A
#
# COMPACT_ATOMS: atom_id res chain seq x y z
N MET A 1 1.00 -7.70 30.65
CA MET A 1 2.22 -7.77 29.83
C MET A 1 1.81 -7.40 28.42
N PRO A 2 2.20 -6.23 27.88
CA PRO A 2 1.93 -5.96 26.47
C PRO A 2 2.79 -6.92 25.63
N GLU A 3 2.15 -7.63 24.71
CA GLU A 3 2.82 -8.56 23.80
C GLU A 3 3.86 -7.81 22.97
N GLU A 4 5.10 -8.32 22.89
CA GLU A 4 6.13 -7.71 22.07
C GLU A 4 5.75 -7.79 20.58
N PRO A 5 5.92 -6.71 19.80
CA PRO A 5 5.53 -6.69 18.39
C PRO A 5 6.39 -7.66 17.56
N CYS A 6 5.74 -8.28 16.57
CA CYS A 6 6.37 -9.22 15.64
C CYS A 6 7.62 -8.65 14.96
N GLN A 7 8.72 -9.42 14.97
CA GLN A 7 10.04 -9.00 14.48
C GLN A 7 10.37 -9.50 13.06
N CYS A 8 9.41 -10.02 12.30
CA CYS A 8 9.70 -10.46 10.93
C CYS A 8 10.03 -9.27 10.00
N PRO A 9 10.77 -9.49 8.89
CA PRO A 9 11.20 -8.41 8.00
C PRO A 9 10.06 -7.53 7.46
N ASP A 10 8.91 -8.12 7.15
CA ASP A 10 7.75 -7.41 6.62
C ASP A 10 7.07 -6.55 7.70
N CYS A 11 6.88 -7.09 8.91
CA CYS A 11 6.38 -6.33 10.05
C CYS A 11 7.34 -5.19 10.40
N GLN A 12 8.65 -5.42 10.40
CA GLN A 12 9.64 -4.36 10.64
C GLN A 12 9.59 -3.27 9.57
N ARG A 13 9.43 -3.63 8.29
CA ARG A 13 9.26 -2.66 7.21
C ARG A 13 7.99 -1.83 7.41
N PHE A 14 6.88 -2.49 7.74
CA PHE A 14 5.62 -1.83 8.03
C PHE A 14 5.76 -0.88 9.22
N TYR A 15 6.32 -1.31 10.35
CA TYR A 15 6.55 -0.45 11.52
C TYR A 15 7.46 0.74 11.17
N ARG A 16 8.51 0.54 10.38
CA ARG A 16 9.38 1.65 9.94
C ARG A 16 8.63 2.69 9.11
N GLU A 17 7.84 2.25 8.14
CA GLU A 17 7.11 3.17 7.26
C GLU A 17 5.94 3.83 7.99
N HIS A 18 5.18 3.06 8.77
CA HIS A 18 4.13 3.56 9.63
C HIS A 18 4.64 4.65 10.58
N ASP A 19 5.71 4.38 11.32
CA ASP A 19 6.27 5.34 12.27
C ASP A 19 6.85 6.56 11.53
N ARG A 20 7.39 6.36 10.33
CA ARG A 20 7.83 7.46 9.47
C ARG A 20 6.65 8.37 9.10
N LEU A 21 5.52 7.80 8.67
CA LEU A 21 4.35 8.59 8.30
C LEU A 21 3.78 9.36 9.50
N ILE A 22 3.78 8.78 10.70
CA ILE A 22 3.39 9.49 11.93
C ILE A 22 4.31 10.69 12.19
N ARG A 23 5.63 10.52 12.04
CA ARG A 23 6.60 11.61 12.25
C ARG A 23 6.54 12.71 11.20
N GLU A 24 6.44 12.35 9.92
CA GLU A 24 6.49 13.30 8.81
C GLU A 24 5.16 14.05 8.63
N PHE A 25 4.04 13.41 9.01
CA PHE A 25 2.69 13.94 8.84
C PHE A 25 1.91 13.93 10.17
N PRO A 26 2.37 14.65 11.20
CA PRO A 26 1.87 14.51 12.57
C PRO A 26 0.56 15.26 12.87
N THR A 27 -0.22 15.66 11.87
CA THR A 27 -1.51 16.35 12.05
C THR A 27 -2.63 15.60 11.35
N LEU A 28 -3.88 15.78 11.81
CA LEU A 28 -5.04 15.20 11.13
C LEU A 28 -5.08 15.65 9.69
N ARG A 29 -4.92 16.96 9.44
CA ARG A 29 -4.92 17.52 8.09
C ARG A 29 -3.85 16.89 7.17
N GLN A 30 -2.64 16.67 7.67
CA GLN A 30 -1.57 16.07 6.87
C GLN A 30 -1.84 14.59 6.58
N GLN A 31 -2.34 13.83 7.57
CA GLN A 31 -2.78 12.45 7.37
C GLN A 31 -3.90 12.37 6.34
N GLN A 32 -4.83 13.33 6.37
CA GLN A 32 -5.91 13.41 5.40
C GLN A 32 -5.37 13.61 3.97
N GLU A 33 -4.50 14.61 3.77
CA GLU A 33 -3.90 14.89 2.47
C GLU A 33 -3.06 13.73 1.93
N LEU A 34 -2.31 13.05 2.81
CA LEU A 34 -1.54 11.86 2.45
C LEU A 34 -2.45 10.73 1.95
N ASN A 35 -3.52 10.42 2.70
CA ASN A 35 -4.46 9.38 2.31
C ASN A 35 -5.17 9.70 1.00
N TRP A 36 -5.53 10.97 0.78
CA TRP A 36 -6.11 11.40 -0.49
C TRP A 36 -5.14 11.19 -1.65
N ALA A 37 -3.91 11.66 -1.53
CA ALA A 37 -2.90 11.51 -2.58
C ALA A 37 -2.62 10.03 -2.88
N ALA A 38 -2.51 9.19 -1.84
CA ALA A 38 -2.32 7.74 -1.98
C ALA A 38 -3.49 7.09 -2.73
N LEU A 39 -4.74 7.39 -2.34
CA LEU A 39 -5.93 6.86 -3.00
C LEU A 39 -6.03 7.29 -4.47
N GLN A 40 -5.83 8.58 -4.75
CA GLN A 40 -5.90 9.14 -6.10
C GLN A 40 -4.81 8.56 -7.02
N SER A 41 -3.58 8.43 -6.51
CA SER A 41 -2.47 7.82 -7.25
C SER A 41 -2.73 6.34 -7.54
N PHE A 42 -3.23 5.57 -6.57
CA PHE A 42 -3.58 4.17 -6.75
C PHE A 42 -4.65 4.04 -7.84
N ARG A 43 -5.77 4.74 -7.71
CA ARG A 43 -6.86 4.69 -8.68
C ARG A 43 -6.42 5.08 -10.09
N THR A 44 -5.58 6.12 -10.20
CA THR A 44 -5.06 6.55 -11.49
C THR A 44 -4.25 5.43 -12.14
N LEU A 45 -3.35 4.81 -11.39
CA LEU A 45 -2.49 3.76 -11.92
C LEU A 45 -3.28 2.49 -12.27
N SER A 46 -4.16 2.03 -11.38
CA SER A 46 -4.99 0.84 -11.62
C SER A 46 -5.95 1.03 -12.79
N GLY A 47 -6.56 2.21 -12.90
CA GLY A 47 -7.41 2.56 -14.04
C GLY A 47 -6.64 2.56 -15.36
N ARG A 48 -5.45 3.17 -15.39
CA ARG A 48 -4.61 3.20 -16.61
C ARG A 48 -4.13 1.83 -17.05
N VAL A 49 -3.74 0.97 -16.10
CA VAL A 49 -3.36 -0.42 -16.41
C VAL A 49 -4.53 -1.20 -16.99
N LEU A 50 -5.73 -1.07 -16.39
CA LEU A 50 -6.93 -1.72 -16.88
C LEU A 50 -7.29 -1.26 -18.30
N GLU A 51 -7.30 0.05 -18.55
CA GLU A 51 -7.57 0.61 -19.88
C GLU A 51 -6.60 0.09 -20.94
N ASP A 52 -5.31 -0.02 -20.61
CA ASP A 52 -4.30 -0.52 -21.55
C ASP A 52 -4.49 -2.00 -21.85
N LEU A 53 -4.75 -2.83 -20.84
CA LEU A 53 -5.03 -4.26 -21.01
C LEU A 53 -6.29 -4.52 -21.86
N GLN A 54 -7.37 -3.76 -21.61
CA GLN A 54 -8.60 -3.83 -22.41
C GLN A 54 -8.35 -3.47 -23.89
N LYS A 55 -7.53 -2.46 -24.17
CA LYS A 55 -7.13 -2.10 -25.55
C LYS A 55 -6.33 -3.20 -26.22
N GLN A 56 -5.37 -3.81 -25.49
CA GLN A 56 -4.56 -4.90 -26.01
C GLN A 56 -5.42 -6.14 -26.36
N GLN A 57 -6.40 -6.48 -25.52
CA GLN A 57 -7.35 -7.55 -25.81
C GLN A 57 -8.24 -7.24 -27.03
N GLY A 58 -8.78 -6.02 -27.13
CA GLY A 58 -9.58 -5.61 -28.28
C GLY A 58 -8.79 -5.64 -29.60
N ALA A 59 -7.51 -5.26 -29.57
CA ALA A 59 -6.62 -5.32 -30.72
C ALA A 59 -6.29 -6.77 -31.14
N ARG A 60 -6.09 -7.68 -30.17
CA ARG A 60 -5.90 -9.12 -30.44
C ARG A 60 -7.13 -9.73 -31.11
N GLN A 61 -8.32 -9.48 -30.55
CA GLN A 61 -9.58 -10.00 -31.12
C GLN A 61 -9.83 -9.47 -32.54
N GLN A 62 -9.57 -8.19 -32.81
CA GLN A 62 -9.66 -7.66 -34.18
C GLN A 62 -8.66 -8.32 -35.13
N SER A 63 -7.43 -8.59 -34.68
CA SER A 63 -6.41 -9.24 -35.51
C SER A 63 -6.79 -10.68 -35.87
N GLU A 64 -7.35 -11.44 -34.94
CA GLU A 64 -7.83 -12.81 -35.19
C GLU A 64 -9.00 -12.86 -36.16
N VAL A 65 -9.96 -11.95 -36.03
CA VAL A 65 -11.11 -11.83 -36.96
C VAL A 65 -10.65 -11.44 -38.37
N THR A 66 -9.63 -10.57 -38.49
CA THR A 66 -9.13 -10.10 -39.80
C THR A 66 -8.24 -11.13 -40.50
N SER A 67 -7.52 -11.98 -39.73
CA SER A 67 -6.65 -13.02 -40.29
C SER A 67 -7.37 -14.30 -40.70
N GLY A 68 -8.68 -14.44 -40.44
CA GLY A 68 -9.50 -15.55 -40.94
C GLY A 68 -9.01 -16.95 -40.53
N GLN A 69 -8.24 -17.07 -39.45
CA GLN A 69 -7.78 -18.36 -38.94
C GLN A 69 -8.97 -19.11 -38.33
N GLN A 70 -9.53 -20.05 -39.10
CA GLN A 70 -10.38 -21.10 -38.56
C GLN A 70 -9.59 -21.86 -37.48
N PRO A 71 -10.22 -22.27 -36.36
CA PRO A 71 -9.55 -23.09 -35.36
C PRO A 71 -9.33 -24.49 -35.94
N ALA A 72 -8.18 -24.70 -36.58
CA ALA A 72 -7.69 -26.03 -36.92
C ALA A 72 -7.23 -26.70 -35.62
N GLY A 73 -7.84 -27.85 -35.32
CA GLY A 73 -7.81 -28.47 -34.02
C GLY A 73 -6.43 -28.84 -33.46
N SER A 74 -6.42 -28.90 -32.12
CA SER A 74 -5.65 -29.82 -31.28
C SER A 74 -4.14 -29.94 -31.55
N GLY A 75 -3.38 -29.07 -30.91
CA GLY A 75 -1.99 -29.33 -30.54
C GLY A 75 -1.74 -28.76 -29.14
N ALA A 76 -0.96 -29.45 -28.31
CA ALA A 76 -0.74 -29.19 -26.87
C ALA A 76 -0.33 -27.76 -26.46
N GLY A 77 -0.14 -26.82 -27.41
CA GLY A 77 0.09 -25.39 -27.17
C GLY A 77 -1.17 -24.52 -27.15
N ALA A 78 -2.32 -24.99 -27.66
CA ALA A 78 -3.57 -24.22 -27.67
C ALA A 78 -4.17 -24.07 -26.25
N GLY A 79 -4.13 -25.15 -25.45
CA GLY A 79 -4.65 -25.13 -24.08
C GLY A 79 -3.89 -24.19 -23.15
N ALA A 80 -2.56 -24.08 -23.29
CA ALA A 80 -1.77 -23.14 -22.49
C ALA A 80 -2.00 -21.67 -22.88
N ALA A 81 -2.28 -21.40 -24.16
CA ALA A 81 -2.62 -20.06 -24.63
C ALA A 81 -4.02 -19.62 -24.16
N GLU A 82 -5.01 -20.51 -24.24
CA GLU A 82 -6.36 -20.28 -23.72
C GLU A 82 -6.35 -20.08 -22.19
N GLU A 83 -5.66 -20.92 -21.44
CA GLU A 83 -5.55 -20.83 -19.98
C GLU A 83 -4.86 -19.52 -19.53
N SER A 84 -3.88 -19.04 -20.30
CA SER A 84 -3.24 -17.73 -20.06
C SER A 84 -4.16 -16.54 -20.38
N SER A 85 -5.05 -16.69 -21.37
CA SER A 85 -6.02 -15.67 -21.76
C SER A 85 -7.13 -15.55 -20.71
N ASP A 86 -7.61 -16.68 -20.20
CA ASP A 86 -8.60 -16.74 -19.12
C ASP A 86 -8.05 -16.16 -17.81
N ALA A 87 -6.81 -16.49 -17.46
CA ALA A 87 -6.14 -15.92 -16.29
C ALA A 87 -5.98 -14.39 -16.40
N LEU A 88 -5.65 -13.88 -17.58
CA LEU A 88 -5.55 -12.44 -17.83
C LEU A 88 -6.93 -11.76 -17.72
N GLN A 89 -7.97 -12.37 -18.29
CA GLN A 89 -9.32 -11.83 -18.25
C GLN A 89 -9.89 -11.82 -16.82
N GLN A 90 -9.61 -12.85 -16.02
CA GLN A 90 -9.93 -12.86 -14.60
C GLN A 90 -9.19 -11.74 -13.85
N ALA A 91 -7.89 -11.56 -14.09
CA ALA A 91 -7.12 -10.49 -13.46
C ALA A 91 -7.65 -9.08 -13.81
N MET A 92 -8.16 -8.89 -15.03
CA MET A 92 -8.81 -7.65 -15.43
C MET A 92 -10.15 -7.43 -14.71
N ALA A 93 -10.96 -8.46 -14.55
CA ALA A 93 -12.20 -8.39 -13.76
C ALA A 93 -11.91 -8.09 -12.28
N ASP A 94 -10.86 -8.68 -11.71
CA ASP A 94 -10.42 -8.37 -10.35
C ASP A 94 -9.95 -6.92 -10.22
N LEU A 95 -9.27 -6.38 -11.23
CA LEU A 95 -8.83 -4.99 -11.27
C LEU A 95 -10.02 -4.02 -11.41
N GLU A 96 -11.07 -4.39 -12.15
CA GLU A 96 -12.35 -3.68 -12.20
C GLU A 96 -13.03 -3.62 -10.82
N ASN A 97 -13.06 -4.75 -10.11
CA ASN A 97 -13.59 -4.81 -8.75
C ASN A 97 -12.78 -3.94 -7.77
N ILE A 98 -11.44 -3.99 -7.86
CA ILE A 98 -10.56 -3.11 -7.08
C ILE A 98 -10.90 -1.65 -7.36
N ASN A 99 -11.01 -1.25 -8.63
CA ASN A 99 -11.38 0.12 -8.98
C ASN A 99 -12.73 0.52 -8.35
N ALA A 100 -13.75 -0.34 -8.40
CA ALA A 100 -15.05 -0.08 -7.78
C ALA A 100 -14.95 0.09 -6.24
N HIS A 101 -14.10 -0.68 -5.57
CA HIS A 101 -13.83 -0.49 -4.15
C HIS A 101 -13.11 0.84 -3.88
N LEU A 102 -12.15 1.24 -4.70
CA LEU A 102 -11.46 2.53 -4.57
C LEU A 102 -12.42 3.71 -4.71
N PHE A 103 -13.41 3.64 -5.61
CA PHE A 103 -14.50 4.62 -5.69
C PHE A 103 -15.31 4.69 -4.39
N SER A 104 -15.62 3.54 -3.79
CA SER A 104 -16.39 3.48 -2.55
C SER A 104 -15.60 4.08 -1.38
N ILE A 105 -14.29 3.84 -1.33
CA ILE A 105 -13.38 4.42 -0.35
C ILE A 105 -13.29 5.94 -0.56
N GLU A 106 -13.18 6.41 -1.79
CA GLU A 106 -13.13 7.85 -2.10
C GLU A 106 -14.34 8.60 -1.53
N ALA A 107 -15.55 8.10 -1.79
CA ALA A 107 -16.79 8.68 -1.27
C ALA A 107 -16.87 8.65 0.28
N LEU A 108 -16.20 7.71 0.93
CA LEU A 108 -16.04 7.70 2.39
C LEU A 108 -15.02 8.74 2.85
N MET A 109 -13.88 8.81 2.16
CA MET A 109 -12.78 9.72 2.48
C MET A 109 -13.17 11.19 2.32
N GLU A 110 -14.00 11.54 1.33
CA GLU A 110 -14.55 12.90 1.18
C GLU A 110 -15.24 13.37 2.48
N ARG A 111 -16.05 12.50 3.10
CA ARG A 111 -16.70 12.81 4.38
C ARG A 111 -15.73 12.93 5.55
N VAL A 112 -14.65 12.15 5.54
CA VAL A 112 -13.59 12.23 6.55
C VAL A 112 -12.79 13.53 6.39
N PHE A 113 -12.59 14.01 5.17
CA PHE A 113 -11.82 15.22 4.85
C PHE A 113 -12.56 16.52 5.08
N ASP A 114 -13.89 16.50 5.12
CA ASP A 114 -14.68 17.65 5.51
C ASP A 114 -14.54 17.98 7.01
N VAL A 115 -14.06 17.03 7.82
CA VAL A 115 -13.80 17.26 9.24
C VAL A 115 -12.58 18.14 9.41
N ARG A 116 -12.80 19.34 9.95
CA ARG A 116 -11.75 20.25 10.42
C ARG A 116 -11.76 20.26 11.94
N VAL A 117 -10.56 20.22 12.52
CA VAL A 117 -10.38 20.27 13.98
C VAL A 117 -9.69 21.58 14.39
N PRO A 118 -9.93 22.08 15.62
CA PRO A 118 -9.21 23.24 16.16
C PRO A 118 -7.70 22.99 16.30
N GLU A 119 -6.92 24.07 16.36
CA GLU A 119 -5.45 24.00 16.48
C GLU A 119 -5.00 23.28 17.76
N GLU A 120 -5.77 23.36 18.85
CA GLU A 120 -5.47 22.64 20.09
C GLU A 120 -5.49 21.13 19.90
N ILE A 121 -6.37 20.62 19.02
CA ILE A 121 -6.42 19.21 18.68
C ILE A 121 -5.25 18.86 17.76
N GLU A 122 -4.95 19.68 16.75
CA GLU A 122 -3.78 19.44 15.88
C GLU A 122 -2.47 19.43 16.68
N GLN A 123 -2.35 20.30 17.67
CA GLN A 123 -1.22 20.30 18.59
C GLN A 123 -1.15 18.99 19.37
N LYS A 124 -2.30 18.44 19.79
CA LYS A 124 -2.34 17.15 20.47
C LYS A 124 -1.93 15.98 19.57
N PHE A 125 -2.28 16.01 18.29
CA PHE A 125 -1.77 15.05 17.31
C PHE A 125 -0.23 15.09 17.24
N ARG A 126 0.37 16.28 17.19
CA ARG A 126 1.83 16.43 17.14
C ARG A 126 2.54 15.90 18.38
N GLU A 127 1.98 16.17 19.56
CA GLU A 127 2.51 15.64 20.82
C GLU A 127 2.53 14.11 20.82
N LEU A 128 1.38 13.49 20.52
CA LEU A 128 1.24 12.03 20.52
C LEU A 128 2.07 11.38 19.41
N ALA A 129 2.22 12.02 18.25
CA ALA A 129 3.10 11.54 17.19
C ALA A 129 4.56 11.43 17.67
N GLY A 130 5.03 12.42 18.46
CA GLY A 130 6.37 12.40 19.07
C GLY A 130 6.56 11.29 20.11
N GLU A 131 5.50 10.92 20.84
CA GLU A 131 5.51 9.79 21.79
C GLU A 131 5.45 8.43 21.09
N LEU A 132 4.56 8.28 20.11
CA LEU A 132 4.29 7.02 19.42
C LEU A 132 5.41 6.63 18.46
N ALA A 133 5.99 7.60 17.76
CA ALA A 133 7.01 7.39 16.75
C ALA A 133 8.19 8.33 16.99
N PRO A 134 8.99 8.15 18.05
CA PRO A 134 10.12 9.03 18.33
C PRO A 134 11.16 8.96 17.21
N ASP A 135 11.87 10.08 16.97
CA ASP A 135 12.90 10.16 15.92
C ASP A 135 14.00 9.10 16.12
N PRO A 136 14.24 8.19 15.14
CA PRO A 136 15.29 7.19 15.22
C PRO A 136 16.71 7.81 15.25
N LEU A 137 16.86 9.06 14.79
CA LEU A 137 18.10 9.82 14.84
C LEU A 137 18.19 10.76 16.04
N ASN A 138 17.22 10.71 16.96
CA ASN A 138 17.27 11.48 18.19
C ASN A 138 18.59 11.20 18.91
N VAL A 139 19.42 12.24 19.04
CA VAL A 139 20.80 12.16 19.54
C VAL A 139 20.84 11.59 20.96
N ASP A 140 19.84 11.88 21.79
CA ASP A 140 19.75 11.37 23.15
C ASP A 140 19.36 9.89 23.16
N ARG A 141 18.50 9.45 22.25
CA ARG A 141 18.21 8.01 22.06
C ARG A 141 19.42 7.25 21.50
N LEU A 142 20.14 7.83 20.53
CA LEU A 142 21.36 7.23 20.00
C LEU A 142 22.46 7.12 21.08
N ARG A 143 22.59 8.15 21.94
CA ARG A 143 23.47 8.11 23.12
C ARG A 143 23.03 7.05 24.11
N LEU A 144 21.74 6.97 24.44
CA LEU A 144 21.19 5.97 25.35
C LEU A 144 21.35 4.53 24.81
N ASN A 145 21.02 4.28 23.54
CA ASN A 145 21.21 2.98 22.89
C ASN A 145 22.71 2.60 22.86
N ARG A 146 23.61 3.55 22.60
CA ARG A 146 25.06 3.30 22.71
C ARG A 146 25.46 2.92 24.14
N LEU A 147 24.94 3.59 25.16
CA LEU A 147 25.23 3.26 26.57
C LEU A 147 24.67 1.89 26.97
N LEU A 148 23.45 1.56 26.54
CA LEU A 148 22.81 0.27 26.83
C LEU A 148 23.50 -0.89 26.10
N HIS A 149 23.87 -0.73 24.83
CA HIS A 149 24.61 -1.76 24.07
C HIS A 149 26.11 -1.82 24.38
N GLN A 150 26.67 -0.81 25.07
CA GLN A 150 28.02 -0.87 25.65
C GLN A 150 28.06 -1.50 27.03
N THR A 151 26.91 -1.90 27.58
CA THR A 151 26.88 -2.74 28.78
C THR A 151 27.08 -4.18 28.31
N PRO A 152 28.27 -4.81 28.52
CA PRO A 152 28.41 -6.23 28.25
C PRO A 152 27.40 -6.95 29.15
N ASP A 153 26.76 -8.00 28.64
CA ASP A 153 25.88 -8.86 29.43
C ASP A 153 26.57 -9.14 30.78
N LEU A 154 25.99 -8.61 31.86
CA LEU A 154 26.38 -9.05 33.19
C LEU A 154 26.09 -10.55 33.22
N PRO A 155 27.08 -11.41 33.48
CA PRO A 155 26.84 -12.84 33.50
C PRO A 155 25.74 -13.12 34.52
N ASP A 156 24.75 -13.91 34.09
CA ASP A 156 23.71 -14.44 34.97
C ASP A 156 24.36 -14.92 36.26
N ARG A 157 23.99 -14.28 37.38
CA ARG A 157 24.45 -14.69 38.70
C ARG A 157 23.79 -16.03 39.01
N SER A 158 24.59 -17.09 38.93
CA SER A 158 24.34 -18.38 39.60
C SER A 158 24.06 -18.21 41.09
#